data_AF-A0A516NN88-F1
#
_entry.id   AF-A0A516NN88-F1
#
_cell.length_a   1.000
_cell.length_b   1.000
_cell.length_c   1.000
_cell.angle_alpha   90.00
_cell.angle_beta   90.00
_cell.angle_gamma   90.00
#
_symmetry.space_group_name_H-M   'P 1'
#
loop_
_entity.id
_entity.type
_entity.pdbx_description
1 polymer ?
#
loop_
_entity_poly.entity_id
_entity_poly.type
_entity_poly.pdbx_seq_one_letter_code
_entity_poly.pdbx_strand_id
1 'polypeptide(L)'
;MASRRSFLLGGAAALTGLTVGSRLAEGTGWAQPVANRALQSYNIPDMYIRHAFFQGELTRVSTDLDRADATFDMVAGLADSSWVSFRSKNYPNRYLRHRNFRLQLDELSNDTLMRQDATFRMRPGLADTGASSFSAYNSNLREHYIRHRCFSLHLEPISDDLGRRDATFRVANGFTTHGSPETEQVVDIVNFARARHNSAQNGCRAPRLILDNRLTTVAQRHSQDLADHPGLWEQRLNGYRGHIGSDGSTPSQRIQNAMGSPGSENVYVAWWFGNATPPGPQAAFDSWWNSPDHKRTLLDFGFALTGVGIATGPGTIPAGEKNAGQSATFKYVTQVFHS
;
A
#
# COMPACT_ATOMS: atom_id res chain seq x y z
N MET A 1 -58.65 -30.25 39.39
CA MET A 1 -57.69 -31.31 39.02
C MET A 1 -56.90 -30.83 37.82
N ALA A 2 -55.55 -30.81 37.96
CA ALA A 2 -54.49 -30.84 36.95
C ALA A 2 -54.59 -29.96 35.67
N SER A 3 -53.54 -29.36 35.12
CA SER A 3 -52.14 -29.18 35.48
C SER A 3 -51.51 -28.24 34.43
N ARG A 4 -50.54 -27.46 34.89
CA ARG A 4 -49.57 -26.59 34.19
C ARG A 4 -49.09 -27.08 32.82
N ARG A 5 -48.75 -26.13 31.92
CA ARG A 5 -47.34 -25.85 31.54
C ARG A 5 -47.20 -24.53 30.77
N SER A 6 -46.38 -23.66 31.33
CA SER A 6 -45.77 -22.50 30.70
C SER A 6 -44.76 -22.93 29.63
N PHE A 7 -44.65 -22.15 28.54
CA PHE A 7 -43.40 -22.02 27.79
C PHE A 7 -43.16 -20.54 27.46
N LEU A 8 -41.92 -20.13 27.72
CA LEU A 8 -41.39 -18.78 27.63
C LEU A 8 -41.04 -18.38 26.19
N LEU A 9 -41.14 -17.06 25.98
CA LEU A 9 -40.41 -16.17 25.07
C LEU A 9 -39.56 -16.79 23.94
N GLY A 10 -39.91 -16.41 22.71
CA GLY A 10 -38.99 -16.34 21.58
C GLY A 10 -39.30 -15.08 20.78
N GLY A 11 -38.66 -13.97 21.14
CA GLY A 11 -38.67 -12.75 20.33
C GLY A 11 -37.87 -12.98 19.05
N ALA A 12 -38.52 -12.90 17.90
CA ALA A 12 -37.88 -12.70 16.62
C ALA A 12 -38.15 -11.26 16.20
N ALA A 13 -37.19 -10.39 16.45
CA ALA A 13 -37.20 -9.01 15.97
C ALA A 13 -37.23 -9.02 14.44
N ALA A 14 -38.19 -8.31 13.87
CA ALA A 14 -38.26 -8.02 12.45
C ALA A 14 -36.98 -7.28 12.01
N LEU A 15 -36.25 -7.86 11.07
CA LEU A 15 -35.18 -7.18 10.34
C LEU A 15 -35.82 -6.21 9.34
N THR A 16 -36.17 -5.02 9.82
CA THR A 16 -36.48 -3.86 8.99
C THR A 16 -35.35 -2.84 9.13
N GLY A 17 -34.73 -2.47 8.01
CA GLY A 17 -33.90 -1.26 7.94
C GLY A 17 -32.66 -1.36 7.07
N LEU A 18 -32.84 -1.50 5.75
CA LEU A 18 -31.89 -0.95 4.78
C LEU A 18 -31.96 0.58 4.90
N THR A 19 -31.07 1.20 5.67
CA THR A 19 -30.85 2.64 5.57
C THR A 19 -29.93 2.92 4.40
N VAL A 20 -30.54 2.99 3.22
CA VAL A 20 -30.03 3.83 2.13
C VAL A 20 -29.98 5.25 2.71
N GLY A 21 -28.78 5.83 2.80
CA GLY A 21 -28.61 7.24 3.17
C GLY A 21 -29.33 8.11 2.16
N SER A 22 -30.56 8.49 2.47
CA SER A 22 -31.38 9.42 1.71
C SER A 22 -30.77 10.82 1.77
N ARG A 23 -30.72 11.46 0.60
CA ARG A 23 -30.34 12.86 0.38
C ARG A 23 -30.92 13.80 1.45
N LEU A 24 -30.07 14.69 1.97
CA LEU A 24 -30.53 15.99 2.44
C LEU A 24 -30.42 16.99 1.29
N ALA A 25 -31.58 17.53 0.93
CA ALA A 25 -31.76 18.68 0.09
C ALA A 25 -31.04 19.92 0.67
N GLU A 26 -30.74 20.86 -0.22
CA GLU A 26 -30.27 22.23 -0.01
C GLU A 26 -30.42 22.77 1.43
N GLY A 27 -29.32 23.08 2.11
CA GLY A 27 -29.35 24.00 3.25
C GLY A 27 -28.53 23.69 4.50
N THR A 28 -27.85 22.54 4.63
CA THR A 28 -26.99 22.27 5.80
C THR A 28 -25.55 22.02 5.36
N GLY A 29 -24.65 22.93 5.74
CA GLY A 29 -23.23 22.91 5.39
C GLY A 29 -22.55 21.60 5.80
N TRP A 30 -21.74 21.05 4.90
CA TRP A 30 -20.94 19.83 5.04
C TRP A 30 -19.79 19.95 6.07
N ALA A 31 -19.91 20.87 7.04
CA ALA A 31 -18.89 21.24 8.02
C ALA A 31 -18.93 20.38 9.29
N GLN A 32 -19.42 19.15 9.22
CA GLN A 32 -19.29 18.22 10.35
C GLN A 32 -18.10 17.30 10.07
N PRO A 33 -17.04 17.34 10.90
CA PRO A 33 -15.93 16.43 10.78
C PRO A 33 -16.40 14.99 10.76
N VAL A 34 -16.01 14.25 9.73
CA VAL A 34 -16.33 12.84 9.57
C VAL A 34 -15.03 12.05 9.60
N ALA A 35 -14.79 11.40 10.74
CA ALA A 35 -13.62 10.57 10.94
C ALA A 35 -13.68 9.28 10.11
N ASN A 36 -12.52 8.69 9.85
CA ASN A 36 -12.40 7.35 9.29
C ASN A 36 -13.13 7.18 7.94
N ARG A 37 -12.63 7.84 6.90
CA ARG A 37 -13.15 7.83 5.53
C ARG A 37 -12.08 7.40 4.53
N ALA A 38 -12.51 6.66 3.52
CA ALA A 38 -11.73 6.33 2.34
C ALA A 38 -12.42 6.92 1.09
N LEU A 39 -11.63 7.32 0.10
CA LEU A 39 -12.16 7.93 -1.13
C LEU A 39 -11.93 6.96 -2.30
N GLN A 40 -12.96 6.18 -2.63
CA GLN A 40 -12.94 5.18 -3.69
C GLN A 40 -13.09 5.85 -5.06
N SER A 41 -12.29 5.46 -6.05
CA SER A 41 -12.43 5.98 -7.42
C SER A 41 -13.78 5.60 -8.03
N TYR A 42 -14.38 6.53 -8.78
CA TYR A 42 -15.65 6.30 -9.47
C TYR A 42 -15.51 5.31 -10.63
N ASN A 43 -14.51 5.51 -11.49
CA ASN A 43 -14.27 4.71 -12.70
C ASN A 43 -13.34 3.52 -12.51
N ILE A 44 -12.66 3.42 -11.37
CA ILE A 44 -11.81 2.27 -11.00
C ILE A 44 -12.19 1.84 -9.57
N PRO A 45 -13.36 1.17 -9.40
CA PRO A 45 -13.98 1.00 -8.09
C PRO A 45 -13.17 0.15 -7.09
N ASP A 46 -12.16 -0.60 -7.53
CA ASP A 46 -11.26 -1.36 -6.67
C ASP A 46 -10.10 -0.53 -6.10
N MET A 47 -10.01 0.76 -6.43
CA MET A 47 -8.93 1.64 -5.97
C MET A 47 -9.40 2.83 -5.16
N TYR A 48 -8.54 3.28 -4.24
CA TYR A 48 -8.78 4.33 -3.27
C TYR A 48 -7.67 5.37 -3.30
N ILE A 49 -8.01 6.63 -3.00
CA ILE A 49 -7.02 7.64 -2.65
C ILE A 49 -6.29 7.17 -1.40
N ARG A 50 -4.97 7.21 -1.46
CA ARG A 50 -4.10 7.02 -0.32
C ARG A 50 -2.90 7.95 -0.41
N HIS A 51 -2.15 8.04 0.66
CA HIS A 51 -0.77 8.53 0.57
C HIS A 51 0.20 7.35 0.44
N ALA A 52 1.34 7.57 -0.19
CA ALA A 52 2.51 6.71 -0.11
C ALA A 52 3.71 7.63 -0.28
N PHE A 53 4.74 7.51 0.56
CA PHE A 53 5.86 8.48 0.55
C PHE A 53 5.46 9.93 0.74
N PHE A 54 4.37 10.17 1.44
CA PHE A 54 3.81 11.49 1.50
C PHE A 54 3.38 12.05 0.13
N GLN A 55 3.22 11.22 -0.91
CA GLN A 55 2.64 11.56 -2.20
C GLN A 55 1.22 10.99 -2.30
N GLY A 56 0.31 11.73 -2.94
CA GLY A 56 -1.06 11.28 -3.18
C GLY A 56 -1.14 10.33 -4.37
N GLU A 57 -1.82 9.20 -4.18
CA GLU A 57 -1.92 8.11 -5.15
C GLU A 57 -3.32 7.52 -5.21
N LEU A 58 -3.61 6.82 -6.31
CA LEU A 58 -4.76 5.94 -6.44
C LEU A 58 -4.28 4.49 -6.54
N THR A 59 -4.60 3.64 -5.56
CA THR A 59 -4.22 2.22 -5.60
C THR A 59 -5.28 1.31 -4.99
N ARG A 60 -5.16 0.01 -5.23
CA ARG A 60 -5.83 -1.01 -4.43
C ARG A 60 -5.38 -0.93 -2.96
N VAL A 61 -6.28 -1.32 -2.07
CA VAL A 61 -6.00 -1.46 -0.63
C VAL A 61 -5.94 -2.94 -0.30
N SER A 62 -4.75 -3.42 0.03
CA SER A 62 -4.48 -4.85 0.24
C SER A 62 -3.85 -5.13 1.60
N THR A 63 -2.92 -4.28 2.02
CA THR A 63 -2.15 -4.44 3.25
C THR A 63 -2.68 -3.54 4.36
N ASP A 64 -2.21 -3.76 5.57
CA ASP A 64 -2.51 -2.86 6.70
C ASP A 64 -1.96 -1.46 6.52
N LEU A 65 -0.78 -1.35 5.90
CA LEU A 65 -0.22 -0.05 5.57
C LEU A 65 -1.11 0.64 4.54
N ASP A 66 -1.56 -0.06 3.49
CA ASP A 66 -2.52 0.51 2.53
C ASP A 66 -3.81 0.96 3.24
N ARG A 67 -4.33 0.16 4.16
CA ARG A 67 -5.54 0.47 4.94
C ARG A 67 -5.35 1.74 5.76
N ALA A 68 -4.22 1.86 6.43
CA ALA A 68 -3.84 3.03 7.22
C ALA A 68 -3.63 4.27 6.33
N ASP A 69 -2.96 4.11 5.19
CA ASP A 69 -2.61 5.16 4.24
C ASP A 69 -3.80 5.67 3.43
N ALA A 70 -4.79 4.82 3.17
CA ALA A 70 -6.02 5.15 2.46
C ALA A 70 -7.13 5.70 3.38
N THR A 71 -6.87 5.81 4.68
CA THR A 71 -7.85 6.27 5.66
C THR A 71 -7.54 7.69 6.12
N PHE A 72 -8.54 8.56 6.01
CA PHE A 72 -8.46 9.96 6.38
C PHE A 72 -9.60 10.34 7.32
N ASP A 73 -9.34 11.27 8.23
CA ASP A 73 -10.41 12.04 8.87
C ASP A 73 -10.71 13.25 7.97
N MET A 74 -11.95 13.35 7.48
CA MET A 74 -12.44 14.53 6.78
C MET A 74 -12.83 15.57 7.83
N VAL A 75 -11.99 16.57 8.05
CA VAL A 75 -12.21 17.59 9.09
C VAL A 75 -12.63 18.92 8.47
N ALA A 76 -13.07 19.86 9.30
CA ALA A 76 -13.30 21.25 8.88
C ALA A 76 -12.04 21.81 8.20
N GLY A 77 -12.24 22.55 7.11
CA GLY A 77 -11.16 23.08 6.29
C GLY A 77 -10.22 23.96 7.10
N LEU A 78 -8.91 23.78 6.89
CA LEU A 78 -7.89 24.52 7.64
C LEU A 78 -7.96 26.03 7.36
N ALA A 79 -8.25 26.43 6.12
CA ALA A 79 -8.40 27.84 5.75
C ALA A 79 -9.83 28.38 5.92
N ASP A 80 -10.84 27.51 5.81
CA ASP A 80 -12.25 27.86 5.91
C ASP A 80 -13.01 26.66 6.50
N SER A 81 -13.61 26.85 7.67
CA SER A 81 -14.30 25.77 8.40
C SER A 81 -15.57 25.27 7.70
N SER A 82 -16.10 26.01 6.71
CA SER A 82 -17.22 25.55 5.89
C SER A 82 -16.81 24.59 4.76
N TRP A 83 -15.51 24.35 4.60
CA TRP A 83 -14.89 23.47 3.61
C TRP A 83 -14.30 22.23 4.29
N VAL A 84 -13.58 21.38 3.53
CA VAL A 84 -12.97 20.16 4.08
C VAL A 84 -11.45 20.15 3.93
N SER A 85 -10.79 19.51 4.89
CA SER A 85 -9.40 19.09 4.82
C SER A 85 -9.28 17.61 5.16
N PHE A 86 -8.33 16.90 4.54
CA PHE A 86 -8.15 15.47 4.75
C PHE A 86 -6.93 15.22 5.64
N ARG A 87 -7.18 14.92 6.93
CA ARG A 87 -6.14 14.55 7.88
C ARG A 87 -5.83 13.06 7.76
N SER A 88 -4.56 12.69 7.64
CA SER A 88 -4.18 11.27 7.60
C SER A 88 -4.52 10.58 8.93
N LYS A 89 -5.02 9.35 8.87
CA LYS A 89 -5.32 8.56 10.06
C LYS A 89 -4.06 8.09 10.79
N ASN A 90 -3.05 7.64 10.04
CA ASN A 90 -1.80 7.12 10.58
C ASN A 90 -0.71 8.19 10.79
N TYR A 91 -0.88 9.37 10.20
CA TYR A 91 -0.07 10.57 10.51
C TYR A 91 -0.99 11.73 10.91
N PRO A 92 -1.51 11.77 12.15
CA PRO A 92 -2.51 12.76 12.58
C PRO A 92 -2.06 14.22 12.52
N ASN A 93 -0.75 14.48 12.47
CA ASN A 93 -0.18 15.81 12.28
C ASN A 93 -0.07 16.23 10.80
N ARG A 94 -0.58 15.42 9.85
CA ARG A 94 -0.43 15.65 8.42
C ARG A 94 -1.75 15.66 7.65
N TYR A 95 -1.76 16.42 6.56
CA TYR A 95 -2.93 16.65 5.71
C TYR A 95 -2.60 16.46 4.24
N LEU A 96 -3.55 15.96 3.45
CA LEU A 96 -3.44 16.05 1.99
C LEU A 96 -3.52 17.52 1.59
N ARG A 97 -2.56 17.95 0.78
CA ARG A 97 -2.52 19.28 0.19
C ARG A 97 -1.98 19.22 -1.23
N HIS A 98 -2.29 20.23 -2.03
CA HIS A 98 -1.64 20.37 -3.34
C HIS A 98 -0.31 21.14 -3.23
N ARG A 99 0.67 20.80 -4.08
CA ARG A 99 1.87 21.60 -4.37
C ARG A 99 2.26 21.34 -5.82
N ASN A 100 2.56 22.38 -6.60
CA ASN A 100 2.96 22.22 -8.00
C ASN A 100 1.99 21.29 -8.78
N PHE A 101 0.68 21.44 -8.53
CA PHE A 101 -0.39 20.61 -9.12
C PHE A 101 -0.37 19.11 -8.79
N ARG A 102 0.39 18.71 -7.77
CA ARG A 102 0.44 17.34 -7.21
C ARG A 102 -0.16 17.31 -5.82
N LEU A 103 -0.92 16.26 -5.51
CA LEU A 103 -1.34 16.03 -4.13
C LEU A 103 -0.23 15.31 -3.37
N GLN A 104 0.00 15.76 -2.14
CA GLN A 104 0.98 15.20 -1.22
C GLN A 104 0.46 15.30 0.21
N LEU A 105 0.91 14.40 1.08
CA LEU A 105 0.65 14.45 2.50
C LEU A 105 1.73 15.32 3.17
N ASP A 106 1.36 16.36 3.90
CA ASP A 106 2.36 17.26 4.50
C ASP A 106 2.00 17.64 5.93
N GLU A 107 3.02 18.02 6.70
CA GLU A 107 2.83 18.43 8.10
C GLU A 107 2.02 19.72 8.19
N LEU A 108 1.10 19.73 9.15
CA LEU A 108 0.42 20.95 9.53
C LEU A 108 1.44 21.97 10.04
N SER A 109 1.38 23.17 9.46
CA SER A 109 2.15 24.32 9.91
C SER A 109 1.26 25.55 10.01
N ASN A 110 1.79 26.61 10.62
CA ASN A 110 1.10 27.91 10.71
C ASN A 110 1.18 28.71 9.39
N ASP A 111 1.79 28.16 8.34
CA ASP A 111 1.83 28.80 7.02
C ASP A 111 0.42 28.86 6.41
N THR A 112 -0.04 30.07 6.14
CA THR A 112 -1.33 30.34 5.49
C THR A 112 -1.44 29.60 4.16
N LEU A 113 -0.37 29.54 3.37
CA LEU A 113 -0.40 28.89 2.06
C LEU A 113 -0.62 27.38 2.21
N MET A 114 0.11 26.71 3.11
CA MET A 114 -0.13 25.29 3.42
C MET A 114 -1.59 25.01 3.79
N ARG A 115 -2.18 25.85 4.65
CA ARG A 115 -3.58 25.69 5.10
C ARG A 115 -4.57 25.90 3.97
N GLN A 116 -4.32 26.85 3.08
CA GLN A 116 -5.11 27.06 1.86
C GLN A 116 -5.00 25.88 0.89
N ASP A 117 -3.78 25.40 0.65
CA ASP A 117 -3.51 24.29 -0.27
C ASP A 117 -4.04 22.94 0.23
N ALA A 118 -4.29 22.84 1.53
CA ALA A 118 -4.90 21.68 2.20
C ALA A 118 -6.43 21.79 2.36
N THR A 119 -7.05 22.86 1.85
CA THR A 119 -8.50 23.10 1.96
C THR A 119 -9.18 22.91 0.61
N PHE A 120 -10.26 22.12 0.61
CA PHE A 120 -10.98 21.73 -0.61
C PHE A 120 -12.48 21.91 -0.45
N ARG A 121 -13.15 22.35 -1.52
CA ARG A 121 -14.62 22.37 -1.58
C ARG A 121 -15.10 21.02 -2.07
N MET A 122 -15.80 20.31 -1.20
CA MET A 122 -16.57 19.14 -1.60
C MET A 122 -17.78 19.59 -2.45
N ARG A 123 -17.96 18.96 -3.60
CA ARG A 123 -19.02 19.24 -4.57
C ARG A 123 -19.71 17.93 -4.98
N PRO A 124 -20.93 17.99 -5.52
CA PRO A 124 -21.49 16.86 -6.26
C PRO A 124 -20.48 16.34 -7.27
N GLY A 125 -20.37 15.02 -7.40
CA GLY A 125 -19.40 14.39 -8.30
C GLY A 125 -19.59 14.85 -9.74
N LEU A 126 -18.49 15.16 -10.42
CA LEU A 126 -18.52 15.68 -11.79
C LEU A 126 -19.05 14.67 -12.81
N ALA A 127 -18.88 13.36 -12.56
CA ALA A 127 -19.44 12.28 -13.39
C ALA A 127 -20.74 11.68 -12.81
N ASP A 128 -20.99 11.86 -11.52
CA ASP A 128 -22.15 11.32 -10.82
C ASP A 128 -22.45 12.19 -9.59
N THR A 129 -23.62 12.85 -9.61
CA THR A 129 -24.05 13.73 -8.52
C THR A 129 -24.30 13.02 -7.19
N GLY A 130 -24.42 11.69 -7.18
CA GLY A 130 -24.47 10.86 -5.96
C GLY A 130 -23.10 10.57 -5.34
N ALA A 131 -22.02 10.89 -6.06
CA ALA A 131 -20.64 10.81 -5.59
C ALA A 131 -20.10 12.21 -5.27
N SER A 132 -18.78 12.36 -5.14
CA SER A 132 -18.16 13.62 -4.72
C SER A 132 -16.92 13.98 -5.54
N SER A 133 -16.72 15.28 -5.75
CA SER A 133 -15.52 15.86 -6.33
C SER A 133 -14.99 16.96 -5.42
N PHE A 134 -13.68 17.23 -5.46
CA PHE A 134 -13.02 18.14 -4.51
C PHE A 134 -12.23 19.21 -5.27
N SER A 135 -12.71 20.46 -5.25
CA SER A 135 -12.03 21.59 -5.91
C SER A 135 -11.14 22.37 -4.94
N ALA A 136 -10.06 22.99 -5.42
CA ALA A 136 -9.15 23.76 -4.57
C ALA A 136 -9.81 25.00 -3.92
N TYR A 137 -9.28 25.40 -2.76
CA TYR A 137 -9.63 26.65 -2.08
C TYR A 137 -9.09 27.89 -2.76
N ASN A 138 -7.85 27.83 -3.27
CA ASN A 138 -7.19 28.97 -3.87
C ASN A 138 -8.04 29.52 -5.03
N SER A 139 -8.34 30.83 -4.99
CA SER A 139 -9.29 31.47 -5.91
C SER A 139 -8.92 31.34 -7.39
N ASN A 140 -7.64 31.23 -7.68
CA ASN A 140 -7.11 31.11 -9.04
C ASN A 140 -7.20 29.66 -9.57
N LEU A 141 -7.55 28.70 -8.71
CA LEU A 141 -7.62 27.27 -9.00
C LEU A 141 -9.04 26.71 -8.81
N ARG A 142 -10.07 27.57 -8.87
CA ARG A 142 -11.47 27.17 -8.58
C ARG A 142 -12.01 26.07 -9.49
N GLU A 143 -11.51 26.01 -10.73
CA GLU A 143 -11.86 24.96 -11.70
C GLU A 143 -10.92 23.75 -11.63
N HIS A 144 -9.97 23.72 -10.69
CA HIS A 144 -9.08 22.58 -10.51
C HIS A 144 -9.63 21.64 -9.45
N TYR A 145 -9.63 20.34 -9.78
CA TYR A 145 -10.15 19.27 -8.95
C TYR A 145 -9.07 18.25 -8.64
N ILE A 146 -9.15 17.63 -7.45
CA ILE A 146 -8.41 16.40 -7.18
C ILE A 146 -8.86 15.38 -8.21
N ARG A 147 -7.94 14.85 -9.00
CA ARG A 147 -8.17 13.79 -9.98
C ARG A 147 -7.02 12.80 -9.97
N HIS A 148 -7.30 11.54 -10.30
CA HIS A 148 -6.23 10.59 -10.58
C HIS A 148 -5.78 10.70 -12.05
N ARG A 149 -4.48 10.56 -12.29
CA ARG A 149 -3.90 10.37 -13.63
C ARG A 149 -2.63 9.53 -13.49
N CYS A 150 -2.53 8.45 -14.27
CA CYS A 150 -1.44 7.48 -14.12
C CYS A 150 -1.23 7.06 -12.64
N PHE A 151 -2.33 6.75 -11.93
CA PHE A 151 -2.34 6.34 -10.51
C PHE A 151 -1.77 7.35 -9.51
N SER A 152 -1.48 8.57 -9.95
CA SER A 152 -1.10 9.67 -9.08
C SER A 152 -2.24 10.65 -8.90
N LEU A 153 -2.28 11.34 -7.76
CA LEU A 153 -3.23 12.41 -7.55
C LEU A 153 -2.65 13.76 -7.98
N HIS A 154 -3.44 14.43 -8.81
CA HIS A 154 -3.17 15.74 -9.36
C HIS A 154 -4.29 16.71 -9.01
N LEU A 155 -3.96 18.01 -9.02
CA LEU A 155 -4.93 19.09 -8.95
C LEU A 155 -4.98 19.77 -10.31
N GLU A 156 -6.05 19.55 -11.08
CA GLU A 156 -6.11 19.92 -12.50
C GLU A 156 -7.49 20.40 -12.97
N PRO A 157 -7.55 21.24 -14.01
CA PRO A 157 -8.81 21.60 -14.64
C PRO A 157 -9.45 20.37 -15.33
N ILE A 158 -10.77 20.28 -15.26
CA ILE A 158 -11.54 19.16 -15.80
C ILE A 158 -12.47 19.65 -16.91
N SER A 159 -12.25 19.19 -18.14
CA SER A 159 -13.02 19.60 -19.32
C SER A 159 -13.71 18.43 -20.06
N ASP A 160 -13.16 17.22 -19.98
CA ASP A 160 -13.63 16.04 -20.71
C ASP A 160 -14.31 14.99 -19.81
N ASP A 161 -14.95 13.99 -20.43
CA ASP A 161 -15.67 12.92 -19.71
C ASP A 161 -14.75 12.05 -18.86
N LEU A 162 -13.54 11.77 -19.35
CA LEU A 162 -12.56 10.96 -18.62
C LEU A 162 -12.10 11.71 -17.37
N GLY A 163 -11.75 12.98 -17.49
CA GLY A 163 -11.37 13.83 -16.37
C GLY A 163 -12.49 13.95 -15.34
N ARG A 164 -13.76 14.07 -15.77
CA ARG A 164 -14.91 14.06 -14.85
C ARG A 164 -14.96 12.76 -14.04
N ARG A 165 -14.75 11.62 -14.69
CA ARG A 165 -14.71 10.29 -14.03
C ARG A 165 -13.50 10.15 -13.11
N ASP A 166 -12.33 10.65 -13.52
CA ASP A 166 -11.10 10.62 -12.73
C ASP A 166 -11.13 11.53 -11.49
N ALA A 167 -11.94 12.58 -11.54
CA ALA A 167 -12.14 13.55 -10.46
C ALA A 167 -13.35 13.24 -9.57
N THR A 168 -14.00 12.09 -9.78
CA THR A 168 -15.18 11.67 -9.01
C THR A 168 -14.83 10.51 -8.10
N PHE A 169 -15.20 10.62 -6.82
CA PHE A 169 -14.91 9.63 -5.79
C PHE A 169 -16.15 9.33 -4.94
N ARG A 170 -16.30 8.08 -4.52
CA ARG A 170 -17.27 7.68 -3.50
C ARG A 170 -16.61 7.79 -2.13
N VAL A 171 -17.23 8.55 -1.23
CA VAL A 171 -16.79 8.65 0.17
C VAL A 171 -17.33 7.44 0.93
N ALA A 172 -16.45 6.51 1.28
CA ALA A 172 -16.78 5.28 1.99
C ALA A 172 -16.24 5.31 3.43
N ASN A 173 -16.66 4.34 4.25
CA ASN A 173 -15.99 4.09 5.53
C ASN A 173 -14.52 3.74 5.28
N GLY A 174 -13.63 4.28 6.11
CA GLY A 174 -12.21 3.93 6.08
C GLY A 174 -11.96 2.52 6.63
N PHE A 175 -10.69 2.13 6.61
CA PHE A 175 -10.27 0.77 6.90
C PHE A 175 -9.76 0.63 8.34
N THR A 176 -9.90 -0.56 8.90
CA THR A 176 -9.27 -0.97 10.17
C THR A 176 -7.98 -1.73 9.90
N THR A 177 -6.92 -1.44 10.65
CA THR A 177 -5.67 -2.22 10.60
C THR A 177 -5.82 -3.52 11.43
N HIS A 178 -5.21 -4.61 10.97
CA HIS A 178 -5.31 -5.98 11.49
C HIS A 178 -3.96 -6.66 11.80
N GLY A 179 -2.84 -5.93 11.69
CA GLY A 179 -1.47 -6.43 11.55
C GLY A 179 -1.21 -7.01 10.15
N SER A 180 -0.27 -6.47 9.36
CA SER A 180 0.17 -7.12 8.12
C SER A 180 1.31 -8.12 8.37
N PRO A 181 1.30 -9.29 7.69
CA PRO A 181 2.45 -10.18 7.63
C PRO A 181 3.72 -9.46 7.17
N GLU A 182 4.87 -9.91 7.65
CA GLU A 182 6.16 -9.32 7.30
C GLU A 182 6.43 -9.34 5.76
N THR A 183 5.92 -10.37 5.07
CA THR A 183 5.99 -10.50 3.61
C THR A 183 5.30 -9.34 2.88
N GLU A 184 4.14 -8.88 3.37
CA GLU A 184 3.45 -7.70 2.83
C GLU A 184 4.25 -6.42 3.08
N GLN A 185 4.84 -6.28 4.27
CA GLN A 185 5.66 -5.12 4.62
C GLN A 185 6.88 -4.99 3.71
N VAL A 186 7.52 -6.09 3.31
CA VAL A 186 8.63 -6.09 2.33
C VAL A 186 8.15 -5.53 0.99
N VAL A 187 7.03 -6.03 0.47
CA VAL A 187 6.46 -5.56 -0.81
C VAL A 187 6.09 -4.08 -0.73
N ASP A 188 5.55 -3.64 0.40
CA ASP A 188 5.18 -2.25 0.62
C ASP A 188 6.40 -1.32 0.64
N ILE A 189 7.52 -1.70 1.27
CA ILE A 189 8.75 -0.91 1.26
C ILE A 189 9.36 -0.85 -0.16
N VAL A 190 9.26 -1.92 -0.94
CA VAL A 190 9.73 -1.94 -2.34
C VAL A 190 8.83 -1.09 -3.24
N ASN A 191 7.51 -1.26 -3.14
CA ASN A 191 6.51 -0.48 -3.88
C ASN A 191 6.48 0.98 -3.47
N PHE A 192 6.84 1.25 -2.20
CA PHE A 192 7.39 2.51 -1.80
C PHE A 192 8.58 2.69 -2.75
N ALA A 193 9.83 2.38 -2.42
CA ALA A 193 11.02 2.86 -3.15
C ALA A 193 10.93 3.03 -4.70
N ARG A 194 10.32 2.08 -5.43
CA ARG A 194 9.92 2.18 -6.84
C ARG A 194 9.23 3.50 -7.19
N ALA A 195 8.16 3.84 -6.50
CA ALA A 195 7.36 5.03 -6.81
C ALA A 195 8.12 6.35 -6.56
N ARG A 196 8.99 6.44 -5.53
CA ARG A 196 9.87 7.62 -5.33
C ARG A 196 10.83 7.79 -6.50
N HIS A 197 11.46 6.70 -6.93
CA HIS A 197 12.43 6.74 -8.02
C HIS A 197 11.76 7.15 -9.34
N ASN A 198 10.59 6.56 -9.62
CA ASN A 198 9.88 6.77 -10.89
C ASN A 198 9.25 8.16 -11.00
N SER A 199 8.79 8.73 -9.89
CA SER A 199 8.31 10.12 -9.86
C SER A 199 9.38 11.13 -10.24
N ALA A 200 10.67 10.78 -10.11
CA ALA A 200 11.79 11.66 -10.41
C ALA A 200 12.26 11.57 -11.88
N GLN A 201 11.90 10.51 -12.62
CA GLN A 201 12.55 10.23 -13.91
C GLN A 201 11.69 10.50 -15.15
N ASN A 202 10.44 10.03 -15.26
CA ASN A 202 9.75 10.05 -16.57
C ASN A 202 8.23 10.35 -16.55
N GLY A 203 7.59 10.46 -15.40
CA GLY A 203 6.12 10.45 -15.38
C GLY A 203 5.52 9.09 -15.78
N CYS A 204 4.39 8.78 -15.16
CA CYS A 204 3.76 7.45 -15.05
C CYS A 204 4.67 6.40 -14.36
N ARG A 205 4.26 6.04 -13.14
CA ARG A 205 4.96 5.15 -12.20
C ARG A 205 5.08 3.75 -12.79
N ALA A 206 6.19 3.04 -12.58
CA ALA A 206 6.23 1.59 -12.81
C ALA A 206 5.01 0.93 -12.14
N PRO A 207 4.42 -0.11 -12.75
CA PRO A 207 3.31 -0.83 -12.15
C PRO A 207 3.64 -1.18 -10.70
N ARG A 208 2.69 -0.89 -9.80
CA ARG A 208 2.77 -1.39 -8.42
C ARG A 208 2.87 -2.90 -8.51
N LEU A 209 3.83 -3.48 -7.80
CA LEU A 209 3.94 -4.93 -7.69
C LEU A 209 2.77 -5.44 -6.84
N ILE A 210 2.02 -6.38 -7.40
CA ILE A 210 0.88 -7.03 -6.74
C ILE A 210 1.31 -8.43 -6.29
N LEU A 211 0.97 -8.81 -5.07
CA LEU A 211 1.21 -10.16 -4.58
C LEU A 211 0.40 -11.18 -5.40
N ASP A 212 1.10 -12.15 -5.99
CA ASP A 212 0.53 -13.33 -6.64
C ASP A 212 0.76 -14.57 -5.74
N ASN A 213 -0.28 -15.37 -5.54
CA ASN A 213 -0.23 -16.52 -4.64
C ASN A 213 0.76 -17.61 -5.12
N ARG A 214 0.91 -17.79 -6.43
CA ARG A 214 1.87 -18.76 -7.01
C ARG A 214 3.29 -18.28 -6.79
N LEU A 215 3.56 -17.00 -7.04
CA LEU A 215 4.87 -16.39 -6.77
C LEU A 215 5.21 -16.41 -5.28
N THR A 216 4.23 -16.14 -4.41
CA THR A 216 4.39 -16.23 -2.95
C THR A 216 4.75 -17.65 -2.53
N THR A 217 4.10 -18.66 -3.15
CA THR A 217 4.44 -20.06 -2.92
C THR A 217 5.86 -20.41 -3.36
N VAL A 218 6.30 -19.91 -4.53
CA VAL A 218 7.67 -20.10 -5.03
C VAL A 218 8.68 -19.51 -4.06
N ALA A 219 8.49 -18.24 -3.66
CA ALA A 219 9.40 -17.55 -2.77
C ALA A 219 9.44 -18.20 -1.37
N GLN A 220 8.28 -18.61 -0.84
CA GLN A 220 8.20 -19.25 0.48
C GLN A 220 8.91 -20.60 0.48
N ARG A 221 8.73 -21.41 -0.57
CA ARG A 221 9.43 -22.69 -0.70
C ARG A 221 10.94 -22.51 -0.75
N HIS A 222 11.43 -21.53 -1.50
CA HIS A 222 12.87 -21.28 -1.60
C HIS A 222 13.47 -20.80 -0.28
N SER A 223 12.83 -19.83 0.40
CA SER A 223 13.29 -19.39 1.72
C SER A 223 13.31 -20.55 2.72
N GLN A 224 12.26 -21.40 2.72
CA GLN A 224 12.20 -22.58 3.59
C GLN A 224 13.28 -23.60 3.24
N ASP A 225 13.52 -23.85 1.96
CA ASP A 225 14.55 -24.76 1.48
C ASP A 225 15.96 -24.35 1.94
N LEU A 226 16.26 -23.05 1.92
CA LEU A 226 17.51 -22.52 2.48
C LEU A 226 17.59 -22.69 4.01
N ALA A 227 16.46 -22.59 4.71
CA ALA A 227 16.40 -22.78 6.17
C ALA A 227 16.54 -24.25 6.58
N ASP A 228 16.01 -25.17 5.78
CA ASP A 228 16.04 -26.61 6.01
C ASP A 228 17.39 -27.24 5.64
N HIS A 229 18.19 -26.56 4.80
CA HIS A 229 19.50 -27.03 4.33
C HIS A 229 20.62 -26.06 4.71
N PRO A 230 21.14 -26.10 5.96
CA PRO A 230 22.24 -25.25 6.39
C PRO A 230 23.45 -25.33 5.46
N GLY A 231 23.95 -24.17 5.03
CA GLY A 231 25.08 -24.05 4.09
C GLY A 231 24.69 -24.05 2.60
N LEU A 232 23.46 -24.44 2.24
CA LEU A 232 22.99 -24.38 0.84
C LEU A 232 23.13 -22.97 0.25
N TRP A 233 22.85 -21.96 1.07
CA TRP A 233 22.94 -20.56 0.66
C TRP A 233 24.36 -20.14 0.22
N GLU A 234 25.42 -20.87 0.57
CA GLU A 234 26.80 -20.55 0.12
C GLU A 234 27.04 -20.85 -1.36
N GLN A 235 26.19 -21.69 -1.97
CA GLN A 235 26.27 -21.98 -3.41
C GLN A 235 26.08 -20.72 -4.24
N ARG A 236 26.91 -20.57 -5.28
CA ARG A 236 26.93 -19.36 -6.12
C ARG A 236 26.30 -19.61 -7.47
N LEU A 237 25.31 -18.80 -7.81
CA LEU A 237 24.79 -18.64 -9.18
C LEU A 237 25.28 -17.29 -9.71
N ASN A 238 26.06 -17.30 -10.79
CA ASN A 238 26.67 -16.08 -11.37
C ASN A 238 27.42 -15.22 -10.34
N GLY A 239 28.04 -15.87 -9.34
CA GLY A 239 28.74 -15.19 -8.25
C GLY A 239 27.86 -14.82 -7.04
N TYR A 240 26.54 -14.93 -7.11
CA TYR A 240 25.61 -14.58 -6.02
C TYR A 240 25.19 -15.79 -5.21
N ARG A 241 25.21 -15.65 -3.89
CA ARG A 241 24.84 -16.68 -2.90
C ARG A 241 23.31 -16.75 -2.73
N GLY A 242 22.80 -17.90 -2.30
CA GLY A 242 21.42 -18.06 -1.83
C GLY A 242 20.36 -18.26 -2.91
N HIS A 243 20.73 -18.39 -4.18
CA HIS A 243 19.77 -18.47 -5.30
C HIS A 243 19.46 -19.90 -5.78
N ILE A 244 20.30 -20.87 -5.42
CA ILE A 244 20.16 -22.27 -5.84
C ILE A 244 19.37 -23.05 -4.79
N GLY A 245 18.36 -23.79 -5.23
CA GLY A 245 17.61 -24.72 -4.38
C GLY A 245 18.39 -26.03 -4.13
N SER A 246 18.01 -26.77 -3.10
CA SER A 246 18.61 -28.06 -2.74
C SER A 246 18.49 -29.10 -3.86
N ASP A 247 17.48 -28.96 -4.71
CA ASP A 247 17.24 -29.75 -5.93
C ASP A 247 18.06 -29.28 -7.15
N GLY A 248 18.92 -28.26 -6.98
CA GLY A 248 19.71 -27.64 -8.04
C GLY A 248 18.94 -26.64 -8.89
N SER A 249 17.66 -26.35 -8.58
CA SER A 249 16.87 -25.39 -9.34
C SER A 249 17.42 -23.96 -9.25
N THR A 250 17.41 -23.27 -10.39
CA THR A 250 17.68 -21.83 -10.46
C THR A 250 16.40 -21.02 -10.22
N PRO A 251 16.51 -19.72 -9.90
CA PRO A 251 15.34 -18.86 -9.70
C PRO A 251 14.43 -18.82 -10.93
N SER A 252 15.00 -18.69 -12.12
CA SER A 252 14.25 -18.65 -13.38
C SER A 252 13.47 -19.95 -13.62
N GLN A 253 14.02 -21.12 -13.28
CA GLN A 253 13.30 -22.39 -13.39
C GLN A 253 12.14 -22.49 -12.40
N ARG A 254 12.34 -22.12 -11.13
CA ARG A 254 11.26 -22.15 -10.12
C ARG A 254 10.11 -21.23 -10.52
N ILE A 255 10.40 -20.02 -11.00
CA ILE A 255 9.39 -19.06 -11.44
C ILE A 255 8.72 -19.54 -12.73
N GLN A 256 9.47 -20.01 -13.72
CA GLN A 256 8.94 -20.53 -14.97
C GLN A 256 7.99 -21.71 -14.76
N ASN A 257 8.32 -22.62 -13.84
CA ASN A 257 7.46 -23.76 -13.52
C ASN A 257 6.11 -23.32 -12.92
N ALA A 258 6.05 -22.19 -12.21
CA ALA A 258 4.83 -21.68 -11.60
C ALA A 258 4.01 -20.74 -12.51
N MET A 259 4.70 -19.94 -13.33
CA MET A 259 4.10 -18.85 -14.12
C MET A 259 4.03 -19.14 -15.62
N GLY A 260 4.71 -20.18 -16.11
CA GLY A 260 4.81 -20.52 -17.53
C GLY A 260 5.87 -19.71 -18.30
N SER A 261 6.56 -18.77 -17.64
CA SER A 261 7.67 -18.00 -18.22
C SER A 261 8.65 -17.55 -17.12
N PRO A 262 9.93 -17.28 -17.47
CA PRO A 262 10.93 -16.87 -16.50
C PRO A 262 10.58 -15.56 -15.79
N GLY A 263 11.18 -15.36 -14.62
CA GLY A 263 11.16 -14.10 -13.89
C GLY A 263 12.46 -13.86 -13.15
N SER A 264 12.46 -12.88 -12.26
CA SER A 264 13.64 -12.45 -11.49
C SER A 264 13.46 -12.71 -10.00
N GLU A 265 14.58 -12.76 -9.26
CA GLU A 265 14.60 -13.00 -7.83
C GLU A 265 15.64 -12.11 -7.16
N ASN A 266 15.30 -11.57 -5.99
CA ASN A 266 16.23 -11.02 -5.02
C ASN A 266 16.18 -11.86 -3.75
N VAL A 267 17.35 -12.20 -3.20
CA VAL A 267 17.47 -12.96 -1.94
C VAL A 267 18.21 -12.10 -0.92
N TYR A 268 17.75 -12.12 0.32
CA TYR A 268 18.42 -11.53 1.47
C TYR A 268 18.66 -12.61 2.51
N VAL A 269 19.88 -12.65 3.04
CA VAL A 269 20.30 -13.58 4.09
C VAL A 269 20.95 -12.78 5.20
N ALA A 270 20.55 -13.04 6.44
CA ALA A 270 21.18 -12.47 7.63
C ALA A 270 21.13 -13.45 8.80
N TRP A 271 21.97 -13.24 9.80
CA TRP A 271 22.03 -14.08 10.98
C TRP A 271 22.20 -13.27 12.28
N TRP A 272 21.77 -13.84 13.40
CA TRP A 272 21.90 -13.27 14.74
C TRP A 272 22.10 -14.37 15.80
N PHE A 273 22.54 -13.96 16.99
CA PHE A 273 22.78 -14.86 18.10
C PHE A 273 21.70 -14.73 19.18
N GLY A 274 21.30 -15.87 19.74
CA GLY A 274 20.42 -15.94 20.91
C GLY A 274 19.15 -15.11 20.76
N ASN A 275 18.85 -14.30 21.77
CA ASN A 275 17.63 -13.50 21.85
C ASN A 275 17.77 -12.10 21.19
N ALA A 276 18.80 -11.88 20.38
CA ALA A 276 18.90 -10.62 19.62
C ALA A 276 17.68 -10.45 18.71
N THR A 277 17.22 -9.22 18.55
CA THR A 277 16.08 -8.91 17.67
C THR A 277 16.43 -9.27 16.23
N PRO A 278 15.61 -10.11 15.55
CA PRO A 278 15.89 -10.48 14.16
C PRO A 278 15.75 -9.25 13.24
N PRO A 279 16.50 -9.20 12.13
CA PRO A 279 16.35 -8.15 11.13
C PRO A 279 14.91 -8.11 10.59
N GLY A 280 14.29 -6.93 10.56
CA GLY A 280 12.95 -6.73 10.01
C GLY A 280 12.94 -6.53 8.48
N PRO A 281 11.76 -6.23 7.90
CA PRO A 281 11.57 -6.04 6.45
C PRO A 281 12.54 -5.05 5.81
N GLN A 282 12.80 -3.93 6.52
CA GLN A 282 13.65 -2.84 6.04
C GLN A 282 15.07 -3.32 5.75
N ALA A 283 15.59 -4.28 6.51
CA ALA A 283 16.95 -4.78 6.31
C ALA A 283 17.11 -5.53 4.98
N ALA A 284 16.09 -6.30 4.57
CA ALA A 284 16.07 -6.95 3.27
C ALA A 284 16.04 -5.92 2.13
N PHE A 285 15.15 -4.92 2.26
CA PHE A 285 15.09 -3.82 1.30
C PHE A 285 16.42 -3.05 1.21
N ASP A 286 17.01 -2.65 2.33
CA ASP A 286 18.26 -1.87 2.34
C ASP A 286 19.41 -2.66 1.70
N SER A 287 19.48 -3.97 1.93
CA SER A 287 20.44 -4.85 1.27
C SER A 287 20.27 -4.85 -0.25
N TRP A 288 19.04 -5.00 -0.74
CA TRP A 288 18.76 -4.98 -2.17
C TRP A 288 18.94 -3.59 -2.79
N TRP A 289 18.53 -2.54 -2.10
CA TRP A 289 18.59 -1.16 -2.60
C TRP A 289 20.02 -0.64 -2.74
N ASN A 290 20.94 -1.13 -1.91
CA ASN A 290 22.37 -0.79 -1.97
C ASN A 290 23.18 -1.73 -2.89
N SER A 291 22.54 -2.73 -3.50
CA SER A 291 23.14 -3.59 -4.52
C SER A 291 22.68 -3.15 -5.91
N PRO A 292 23.58 -2.74 -6.84
CA PRO A 292 23.19 -2.28 -8.17
C PRO A 292 22.28 -3.27 -8.94
N ASP A 293 22.59 -4.57 -8.90
CA ASP A 293 21.81 -5.59 -9.62
C ASP A 293 20.44 -5.84 -8.99
N HIS A 294 20.37 -5.99 -7.66
CA HIS A 294 19.10 -6.17 -6.98
C HIS A 294 18.21 -4.92 -7.15
N LYS A 295 18.79 -3.72 -7.03
CA LYS A 295 18.09 -2.46 -7.24
C LYS A 295 17.54 -2.33 -8.66
N ARG A 296 18.28 -2.78 -9.67
CA ARG A 296 17.80 -2.82 -11.06
C ARG A 296 16.55 -3.70 -11.18
N THR A 297 16.57 -4.90 -10.59
CA THR A 297 15.37 -5.76 -10.52
C THR A 297 14.21 -5.07 -9.81
N LEU A 298 14.46 -4.45 -8.65
CA LEU A 298 13.44 -3.71 -7.91
C LEU A 298 12.84 -2.56 -8.71
N LEU A 299 13.57 -1.96 -9.65
CA LEU A 299 13.13 -0.80 -10.44
C LEU A 299 12.62 -1.16 -11.84
N ASP A 300 12.66 -2.44 -12.23
CA ASP A 300 12.22 -2.87 -13.55
C ASP A 300 10.73 -2.61 -13.76
N PHE A 301 10.42 -1.87 -14.82
CA PHE A 301 9.06 -1.47 -15.20
C PHE A 301 8.27 -2.60 -15.86
N GLY A 302 8.94 -3.65 -16.33
CA GLY A 302 8.31 -4.82 -16.91
C GLY A 302 7.59 -5.68 -15.88
N PHE A 303 7.90 -5.55 -14.58
CA PHE A 303 7.27 -6.35 -13.53
C PHE A 303 6.02 -5.68 -12.94
N ALA A 304 4.95 -6.47 -12.84
CA ALA A 304 3.69 -6.09 -12.18
C ALA A 304 3.27 -7.07 -11.08
N LEU A 305 3.83 -8.29 -11.06
CA LEU A 305 3.53 -9.32 -10.06
C LEU A 305 4.76 -9.63 -9.21
N THR A 306 4.54 -9.96 -7.94
CA THR A 306 5.59 -10.36 -7.01
C THR A 306 5.11 -11.41 -6.01
N GLY A 307 6.05 -12.06 -5.34
CA GLY A 307 5.79 -12.90 -4.17
C GLY A 307 6.96 -12.79 -3.21
N VAL A 308 6.69 -12.84 -1.91
CA VAL A 308 7.72 -12.81 -0.86
C VAL A 308 7.58 -14.03 0.03
N GLY A 309 8.71 -14.67 0.32
CA GLY A 309 8.82 -15.80 1.23
C GLY A 309 9.83 -15.50 2.33
N ILE A 310 9.50 -15.84 3.57
CA ILE A 310 10.37 -15.64 4.72
C ILE A 310 10.48 -16.94 5.49
N ALA A 311 11.71 -17.34 5.81
CA ALA A 311 11.95 -18.47 6.70
C ALA A 311 13.15 -18.19 7.60
N THR A 312 13.20 -18.88 8.73
CA THR A 312 14.32 -18.83 9.67
C THR A 312 14.74 -20.23 10.05
N GLY A 313 16.04 -20.47 10.16
CA GLY A 313 16.59 -21.77 10.51
C GLY A 313 17.96 -21.65 11.17
N PRO A 314 18.45 -22.70 11.85
CA PRO A 314 19.81 -22.72 12.35
C PRO A 314 20.81 -22.79 11.19
N GLY A 315 22.01 -22.24 11.38
CA GLY A 315 23.09 -22.38 10.41
C GLY A 315 24.45 -22.07 11.02
N THR A 316 25.49 -22.27 10.22
CA THR A 316 26.87 -21.95 10.60
C THR A 316 27.34 -20.73 9.80
N ILE A 317 27.98 -19.78 10.49
CA ILE A 317 28.53 -18.57 9.86
C ILE A 317 29.69 -18.97 8.94
N PRO A 318 29.71 -18.50 7.68
CA PRO A 318 30.64 -18.99 6.68
C PRO A 318 32.04 -18.42 6.90
N ALA A 319 33.03 -19.07 6.28
CA ALA A 319 34.40 -18.59 6.33
C ALA A 319 34.55 -17.17 5.76
N GLY A 320 35.38 -16.35 6.40
CA GLY A 320 35.65 -14.96 6.01
C GLY A 320 34.70 -13.93 6.63
N GLU A 321 33.62 -14.35 7.29
CA GLU A 321 32.73 -13.47 8.05
C GLU A 321 33.15 -13.35 9.51
N LYS A 322 32.72 -12.27 10.17
CA LYS A 322 32.90 -12.13 11.62
C LYS A 322 32.17 -13.26 12.34
N ASN A 323 32.87 -13.93 13.26
CA ASN A 323 32.40 -15.10 14.00
C ASN A 323 32.19 -16.37 13.14
N ALA A 324 32.94 -16.52 12.04
CA ALA A 324 32.95 -17.73 11.22
C ALA A 324 33.06 -19.03 12.06
N GLY A 325 32.33 -20.06 11.63
CA GLY A 325 32.28 -21.37 12.30
C GLY A 325 31.33 -21.45 13.50
N GLN A 326 30.80 -20.33 13.99
CA GLN A 326 29.81 -20.33 15.06
C GLN A 326 28.40 -20.60 14.53
N SER A 327 27.59 -21.27 15.34
CA SER A 327 26.17 -21.46 15.06
C SER A 327 25.37 -20.18 15.36
N ALA A 328 24.45 -19.84 14.47
CA ALA A 328 23.55 -18.70 14.60
C ALA A 328 22.16 -19.05 14.04
N THR A 329 21.18 -18.21 14.34
CA THR A 329 19.88 -18.28 13.65
C THR A 329 19.96 -17.43 12.41
N PHE A 330 19.58 -18.00 11.27
CA PHE A 330 19.55 -17.35 9.97
C PHE A 330 18.12 -16.97 9.60
N LYS A 331 18.00 -15.91 8.82
CA LYS A 331 16.77 -15.47 8.17
C LYS A 331 17.01 -15.36 6.68
N TYR A 332 16.09 -15.93 5.93
CA TYR A 332 16.08 -15.95 4.47
C TYR A 332 14.82 -15.22 4.01
N VAL A 333 15.01 -14.18 3.20
CA VAL A 333 13.93 -13.44 2.56
C VAL A 333 14.14 -13.54 1.06
N THR A 334 13.19 -14.17 0.38
CA THR A 334 13.18 -14.31 -1.07
C THR A 334 12.05 -13.44 -1.60
N GLN A 335 12.34 -12.56 -2.56
CA GLN A 335 11.32 -11.87 -3.34
C GLN A 335 11.49 -12.22 -4.81
N VAL A 336 10.41 -12.67 -5.44
CA VAL A 336 10.36 -12.99 -6.86
C VAL A 336 9.51 -11.97 -7.61
N PHE A 337 9.80 -11.78 -8.89
CA PHE A 337 9.18 -10.77 -9.75
C PHE A 337 8.80 -11.38 -11.09
N HIS A 338 7.63 -11.00 -11.61
CA HIS A 338 7.12 -11.43 -12.89
C HIS A 338 6.30 -10.34 -13.58
N SER A 339 6.22 -10.39 -14.91
CA SER A 339 5.61 -9.36 -15.76
C SER A 339 4.09 -9.41 -15.77
#